data_AF-A0A329ZP43-F1
#
_entry.id   AF-A0A329ZP43-F1
#
_cell.length_a   1.000
_cell.length_b   1.000
_cell.length_c   1.000
_cell.angle_alpha   90.00
_cell.angle_beta   90.00
_cell.angle_gamma   90.00
#
_symmetry.space_group_name_H-M   'P 1'
#
loop_
_entity.id
_entity.type
_entity.pdbx_description
1 polymer ?
#
loop_
_entity_poly.entity_id
_entity_poly.type
_entity_poly.pdbx_seq_one_letter_code
_entity_poly.pdbx_strand_id
1 'polypeptide(L)'
;MEQIAEKFKAVEGEMFVYDTTPRMSKELMEEAFVIIGHGSSVVQTFPLTTFKPAILFMPDKEFFTRNSLDSKFVANEKTHILAHSVDEILEICQQLQRDSQAHQQEIKAYREEHIYNLGRSNQFIANFIEKLVLKVQNDKKHIGG
;
A
#
# COMPACT_ATOMS: atom_id res chain seq x y z
N MET A 1 3.91 -11.17 -14.13
CA MET A 1 2.72 -11.55 -13.33
C MET A 1 2.05 -12.81 -13.88
N GLU A 2 1.83 -12.96 -15.19
CA GLU A 2 1.22 -14.18 -15.76
C GLU A 2 1.97 -15.48 -15.42
N GLN A 3 3.30 -15.50 -15.55
CA GLN A 3 4.11 -16.67 -15.17
C GLN A 3 4.01 -17.04 -13.67
N ILE A 4 3.74 -16.05 -12.82
CA ILE A 4 3.49 -16.26 -11.39
C ILE A 4 2.11 -16.85 -11.21
N ALA A 5 1.09 -16.25 -11.83
CA ALA A 5 -0.27 -16.74 -11.79
C ALA A 5 -0.35 -18.21 -12.25
N GLU A 6 0.35 -18.60 -13.31
CA GLU A 6 0.43 -20.00 -13.75
C GLU A 6 1.05 -20.94 -12.72
N LYS A 7 2.15 -20.54 -12.06
CA LYS A 7 2.76 -21.34 -10.98
C LYS A 7 1.86 -21.47 -9.76
N PHE A 8 1.09 -20.44 -9.43
CA PHE A 8 0.16 -20.48 -8.31
C PHE A 8 -1.14 -21.20 -8.63
N LYS A 9 -1.61 -21.21 -9.88
CA LYS A 9 -2.75 -22.05 -10.34
C LYS A 9 -2.48 -23.55 -10.20
N ALA A 10 -1.21 -23.95 -10.27
CA ALA A 10 -0.79 -25.35 -10.09
C ALA A 10 -0.77 -25.80 -8.62
N VAL A 11 -0.89 -24.88 -7.67
CA VAL A 11 -1.05 -25.19 -6.24
C VAL A 11 -2.53 -25.50 -6.01
N GLU A 12 -2.86 -26.74 -5.64
CA GLU A 12 -4.25 -27.12 -5.30
C GLU A 12 -4.74 -26.31 -4.09
N GLY A 13 -5.89 -25.64 -4.25
CA GLY A 13 -6.62 -24.93 -3.18
C GLY A 13 -7.10 -23.56 -3.61
N GLU A 14 -8.26 -23.14 -3.09
CA GLU A 14 -8.89 -21.81 -3.31
C GLU A 14 -8.09 -20.64 -2.68
N MET A 15 -6.81 -20.84 -2.36
CA MET A 15 -6.00 -19.91 -1.57
C MET A 15 -5.27 -18.84 -2.39
N PHE A 16 -5.45 -18.81 -3.72
CA PHE A 16 -4.84 -17.81 -4.60
C PHE A 16 -5.86 -17.23 -5.57
N VAL A 17 -6.01 -15.91 -5.53
CA VAL A 17 -6.88 -15.15 -6.44
C VAL A 17 -6.01 -14.29 -7.35
N TYR A 18 -6.12 -14.53 -8.66
CA TYR A 18 -5.55 -13.65 -9.67
C TYR A 18 -6.58 -12.61 -10.08
N ASP A 19 -6.57 -11.45 -9.42
CA ASP A 19 -7.46 -10.35 -9.71
C ASP A 19 -6.90 -9.46 -10.83
N THR A 20 -7.62 -9.39 -11.95
CA THR A 20 -7.32 -8.49 -13.07
C THR A 20 -8.35 -7.36 -13.20
N THR A 21 -9.24 -7.20 -12.22
CA THR A 21 -10.25 -6.15 -12.28
C THR A 21 -9.59 -4.77 -12.12
N PRO A 22 -10.15 -3.72 -12.75
CA PRO A 22 -9.62 -2.36 -12.59
C PRO A 22 -9.67 -1.84 -11.14
N ARG A 23 -10.54 -2.44 -10.32
CA ARG A 23 -10.73 -2.08 -8.92
C ARG A 23 -11.00 -3.34 -8.10
N MET A 24 -10.02 -3.67 -7.24
CA MET A 24 -10.14 -4.73 -6.27
C MET A 24 -11.33 -4.47 -5.31
N SER A 25 -12.16 -5.49 -5.09
CA SER A 25 -13.31 -5.40 -4.19
C SER A 25 -12.88 -5.33 -2.73
N LYS A 26 -13.72 -4.75 -1.87
CA LYS A 26 -13.42 -4.63 -0.45
C LYS A 26 -13.45 -6.00 0.23
N GLU A 27 -14.40 -6.82 -0.18
CA GLU A 27 -14.62 -8.19 0.29
C GLU A 27 -13.36 -9.03 0.04
N LEU A 28 -12.79 -8.96 -1.17
CA LEU A 28 -11.56 -9.69 -1.48
C LEU A 28 -10.36 -9.20 -0.64
N MET A 29 -10.25 -7.88 -0.39
CA MET A 29 -9.21 -7.35 0.49
C MET A 29 -9.37 -7.80 1.95
N GLU A 30 -10.62 -7.92 2.42
CA GLU A 30 -10.96 -8.40 3.76
C GLU A 30 -10.71 -9.91 3.92
N GLU A 31 -10.85 -10.70 2.87
CA GLU A 31 -10.57 -12.14 2.88
C GLU A 31 -9.07 -12.45 2.70
N ALA A 32 -8.38 -11.74 1.82
CA ALA A 32 -6.97 -12.00 1.51
C ALA A 32 -6.08 -11.81 2.74
N PHE A 33 -5.15 -12.72 3.04
CA PHE A 33 -4.20 -12.55 4.15
C PHE A 33 -2.95 -11.71 3.76
N VAL A 34 -2.68 -11.59 2.47
CA VAL A 34 -1.57 -10.82 1.88
C VAL A 34 -1.94 -10.43 0.45
N ILE A 35 -1.44 -9.29 -0.04
CA ILE A 35 -1.51 -8.91 -1.46
C ILE A 35 -0.12 -9.03 -2.10
N ILE A 36 -0.05 -9.48 -3.35
CA ILE A 36 1.20 -9.53 -4.12
C ILE A 36 1.04 -8.65 -5.35
N GLY A 37 1.98 -7.73 -5.59
CA GLY A 37 1.96 -6.94 -6.81
C GLY A 37 3.22 -6.14 -7.07
N HIS A 38 3.21 -5.34 -8.12
CA HIS A 38 4.36 -4.57 -8.59
C HIS A 38 4.05 -3.06 -8.51
N GLY A 39 4.43 -2.42 -7.41
CA GLY A 39 4.45 -0.95 -7.28
C GLY A 39 3.12 -0.23 -7.53
N SER A 40 1.96 -0.90 -7.37
CA SER A 40 0.65 -0.28 -7.60
C SER A 40 0.13 0.45 -6.36
N SER A 41 -0.73 1.46 -6.55
CA SER A 41 -1.34 2.22 -5.45
C SER A 41 -2.16 1.35 -4.49
N VAL A 42 -2.79 0.29 -5.00
CA VAL A 42 -3.51 -0.70 -4.18
C VAL A 42 -2.54 -1.46 -3.28
N VAL A 43 -1.40 -1.92 -3.81
CA VAL A 43 -0.37 -2.60 -3.00
C VAL A 43 0.22 -1.67 -1.93
N GLN A 44 0.30 -0.37 -2.20
CA GLN A 44 0.73 0.63 -1.22
C GLN A 44 -0.29 0.85 -0.09
N THR A 45 -1.58 0.85 -0.41
CA THR A 45 -2.64 1.21 0.54
C THR A 45 -3.25 0.02 1.26
N PHE A 46 -3.14 -1.19 0.70
CA PHE A 46 -3.69 -2.42 1.27
C PHE A 46 -3.28 -2.65 2.73
N PRO A 47 -1.99 -2.55 3.13
CA PRO A 47 -1.63 -2.74 4.54
C PRO A 47 -2.27 -1.72 5.46
N LEU A 48 -2.43 -0.49 4.98
CA LEU A 48 -3.02 0.59 5.76
C LEU A 48 -4.53 0.42 5.92
N THR A 49 -5.22 -0.24 4.99
CA THR A 49 -6.67 -0.45 5.08
C THR A 49 -7.02 -1.75 5.79
N THR A 50 -6.25 -2.81 5.58
CA THR A 50 -6.56 -4.17 6.07
C THR A 50 -5.74 -4.60 7.28
N PHE A 51 -4.63 -3.90 7.57
CA PHE A 51 -3.60 -4.31 8.53
C PHE A 51 -2.87 -5.61 8.18
N LYS A 52 -2.82 -5.93 6.89
CA LYS A 52 -2.18 -7.15 6.40
C LYS A 52 -1.00 -6.78 5.50
N PRO A 53 0.10 -7.53 5.51
CA PRO A 53 1.29 -7.18 4.76
C PRO A 53 1.03 -7.17 3.25
N ALA A 54 1.89 -6.46 2.53
CA ALA A 54 1.93 -6.47 1.08
C ALA A 54 3.29 -6.97 0.59
N ILE A 55 3.30 -7.87 -0.40
CA ILE A 55 4.51 -8.33 -1.06
C ILE A 55 4.70 -7.53 -2.34
N LEU A 56 5.81 -6.80 -2.41
CA LEU A 56 6.26 -6.10 -3.60
C LEU A 56 7.18 -7.01 -4.40
N PHE A 57 6.64 -7.58 -5.47
CA PHE A 57 7.42 -8.43 -6.36
C PHE A 57 8.25 -7.58 -7.32
N MET A 58 9.57 -7.60 -7.15
CA MET A 58 10.55 -6.89 -7.97
C MET A 58 11.64 -7.86 -8.41
N PRO A 59 11.51 -8.54 -9.56
CA PRO A 59 12.47 -9.58 -9.95
C PRO A 59 13.90 -9.06 -10.18
N ASP A 60 14.04 -7.78 -10.53
CA ASP A 60 15.33 -7.13 -10.69
C ASP A 60 15.88 -6.65 -9.34
N LYS A 61 16.73 -7.47 -8.72
CA LYS A 61 17.40 -7.18 -7.44
C LYS A 61 18.24 -5.90 -7.48
N GLU A 62 18.75 -5.53 -8.65
CA GLU A 62 19.68 -4.40 -8.80
C GLU A 62 18.99 -3.09 -9.14
N PHE A 63 17.66 -3.08 -9.32
CA PHE A 63 16.91 -1.91 -9.76
C PHE A 63 17.23 -0.65 -8.93
N PHE A 64 17.22 -0.77 -7.60
CA PHE A 64 17.46 0.36 -6.70
C PHE A 64 18.90 0.87 -6.78
N THR A 65 19.87 -0.05 -6.73
CA THR A 65 21.29 0.28 -6.83
C THR A 65 21.62 0.95 -8.15
N ARG A 66 21.13 0.38 -9.27
CA ARG A 66 21.40 0.89 -10.62
C ARG A 66 20.81 2.28 -10.85
N ASN A 67 19.68 2.59 -10.22
CA ASN A 67 19.03 3.90 -10.32
C ASN A 67 19.41 4.85 -9.18
N SER A 68 20.29 4.47 -8.25
CA SER A 68 20.62 5.25 -7.05
C SER A 68 19.37 5.68 -6.25
N LEU A 69 18.40 4.77 -6.13
CA LEU A 69 17.15 4.98 -5.40
C LEU A 69 17.17 4.21 -4.08
N ASP A 70 16.60 4.80 -3.03
CA ASP A 70 16.32 4.08 -1.79
C ASP A 70 15.03 3.25 -1.96
N SER A 71 15.07 1.96 -1.61
CA SER A 71 13.88 1.11 -1.66
C SER A 71 12.76 1.61 -0.74
N LYS A 72 13.09 2.41 0.29
CA LYS A 72 12.12 3.03 1.20
C LYS A 72 11.12 3.96 0.51
N PHE A 73 11.42 4.45 -0.69
CA PHE A 73 10.47 5.26 -1.47
C PHE A 73 9.28 4.46 -2.02
N VAL A 74 9.43 3.14 -2.14
CA VAL A 74 8.39 2.27 -2.71
C VAL A 74 8.02 1.11 -1.80
N ALA A 75 8.86 0.76 -0.83
CA ALA A 75 8.62 -0.30 0.13
C ALA A 75 8.93 0.20 1.54
N ASN A 76 7.91 0.39 2.36
CA ASN A 76 8.13 0.62 3.78
C ASN A 76 8.26 -0.74 4.47
N GLU A 77 9.39 -0.98 5.15
CA GLU A 77 9.71 -2.25 5.81
C GLU A 77 8.65 -2.73 6.83
N LYS A 78 7.86 -1.81 7.39
CA LYS A 78 6.77 -2.14 8.33
C LYS A 78 5.48 -2.61 7.65
N THR A 79 5.31 -2.34 6.35
CA THR A 79 4.06 -2.62 5.61
C THR A 79 4.28 -3.48 4.38
N HIS A 80 5.50 -3.50 3.85
CA HIS A 80 5.86 -4.12 2.59
C HIS A 80 7.05 -5.06 2.77
N ILE A 81 6.99 -6.19 2.08
CA ILE A 81 8.07 -7.16 2.00
C ILE A 81 8.49 -7.25 0.53
N LEU A 82 9.77 -7.04 0.24
CA LEU A 82 10.32 -7.20 -1.10
C LEU A 82 10.55 -8.68 -1.40
N ALA A 83 10.15 -9.11 -2.59
CA ALA A 83 10.43 -10.44 -3.10
C ALA A 83 10.93 -10.35 -4.54
N HIS A 84 11.90 -11.18 -4.89
CA HIS A 84 12.58 -11.16 -6.18
C HIS A 84 12.41 -12.46 -6.96
N SER A 85 11.83 -13.48 -6.33
CA SER A 85 11.49 -14.74 -6.98
C SER A 85 10.17 -15.29 -6.46
N VAL A 86 9.61 -16.27 -7.18
CA VAL A 86 8.40 -16.98 -6.72
C VAL A 86 8.67 -17.78 -5.46
N ASP A 87 9.85 -18.37 -5.34
CA ASP A 87 10.22 -19.17 -4.17
C ASP A 87 10.31 -18.29 -2.92
N GLU A 88 10.89 -17.08 -3.05
CA GLU A 88 10.89 -16.08 -1.98
C GLU A 88 9.46 -15.68 -1.57
N ILE A 89 8.54 -15.49 -2.53
CA ILE A 89 7.13 -15.20 -2.21
C ILE A 89 6.51 -16.34 -1.39
N LEU A 90 6.74 -17.60 -1.78
CA LEU A 90 6.18 -18.76 -1.08
C LEU A 90 6.73 -18.87 0.34
N GLU A 91 8.03 -18.66 0.53
CA GLU A 91 8.67 -18.61 1.85
C GLU A 91 8.08 -17.51 2.74
N ILE A 92 7.92 -16.30 2.18
CA ILE A 92 7.29 -15.18 2.88
C ILE A 92 5.86 -15.53 3.29
N CYS A 93 5.05 -16.09 2.38
CA CYS A 93 3.69 -16.51 2.69
C CYS A 93 3.63 -17.52 3.84
N GLN A 94 4.55 -18.49 3.88
CA GLN A 94 4.63 -19.46 4.98
C GLN A 94 5.02 -18.81 6.31
N GLN A 95 5.94 -17.83 6.29
CA GLN A 95 6.33 -17.07 7.47
C GLN A 95 5.16 -16.22 8.00
N LEU A 96 4.47 -15.52 7.11
CA LEU A 96 3.32 -14.68 7.45
C LEU A 96 2.17 -15.47 8.08
N GLN A 97 1.97 -16.73 7.67
CA GLN A 97 0.97 -17.60 8.28
C GLN A 97 1.31 -17.96 9.73
N ARG A 98 2.61 -18.02 10.09
CA ARG A 98 3.06 -18.31 11.46
C ARG A 98 3.00 -17.07 12.36
N ASP A 99 3.38 -15.91 11.83
CA ASP A 99 3.58 -14.67 12.60
C ASP A 99 2.62 -13.53 12.22
N SER A 100 1.40 -13.87 11.81
CA SER A 100 0.40 -12.91 11.30
C SER A 100 0.07 -11.79 12.29
N GLN A 101 -0.03 -12.09 13.59
CA GLN A 101 -0.37 -11.10 14.62
C GLN A 101 0.72 -10.05 14.82
N ALA A 102 1.99 -10.44 14.78
CA ALA A 102 3.10 -9.52 14.97
C ALA A 102 3.11 -8.46 13.85
N HIS A 103 3.01 -8.91 12.61
CA HIS A 103 2.93 -8.01 11.45
C HIS A 103 1.71 -7.08 11.52
N GLN A 104 0.55 -7.61 11.90
CA GLN A 104 -0.66 -6.80 12.03
C GLN A 104 -0.50 -5.68 13.06
N GLN A 105 0.16 -5.94 14.19
CA GLN A 105 0.43 -4.95 15.23
C GLN A 105 1.40 -3.87 14.75
N GLU A 106 2.48 -4.24 14.06
CA GLU A 106 3.45 -3.29 13.51
C GLU A 106 2.82 -2.37 12.46
N ILE A 107 2.03 -2.94 11.55
CA ILE A 107 1.32 -2.17 10.52
C ILE A 107 0.33 -1.20 11.18
N LYS A 108 -0.38 -1.65 12.22
CA LYS A 108 -1.32 -0.80 12.97
C LYS A 108 -0.59 0.36 13.65
N ALA A 109 0.51 0.09 14.35
CA ALA A 109 1.32 1.11 15.00
C ALA A 109 1.86 2.12 13.97
N TYR A 110 2.38 1.64 12.84
CA TYR A 110 2.84 2.50 11.75
C TYR A 110 1.72 3.41 11.23
N ARG A 111 0.52 2.87 11.00
CA ARG A 111 -0.63 3.65 10.52
C ARG A 111 -1.06 4.71 11.53
N GLU A 112 -1.11 4.38 12.81
CA GLU A 112 -1.46 5.32 13.88
C GLU A 112 -0.44 6.46 13.98
N GLU A 113 0.85 6.13 13.93
CA GLU A 113 1.96 7.10 14.05
C GLU A 113 2.10 8.02 12.82
N HIS A 114 1.97 7.48 11.61
CA HIS A 114 2.36 8.20 10.38
C HIS A 114 1.19 8.63 9.49
N ILE A 115 0.07 7.90 9.53
CA ILE A 115 -1.06 8.13 8.61
C ILE A 115 -2.20 8.88 9.32
N TYR A 116 -2.54 8.49 10.54
CA TYR A 116 -3.62 9.11 11.32
C TYR A 116 -3.21 10.19 12.31
N ASN A 117 -1.91 10.54 12.36
CA ASN A 117 -1.47 11.81 12.97
C ASN A 117 -2.10 13.06 12.30
N LEU A 118 -2.79 12.84 11.19
CA LEU A 118 -3.68 13.74 10.49
C LEU A 118 -5.13 13.74 11.01
N GLY A 119 -5.40 13.38 12.27
CA GLY A 119 -6.76 13.40 12.86
C GLY A 119 -7.48 14.77 12.78
N ARG A 120 -6.74 15.84 12.45
CA ARG A 120 -7.27 17.18 12.17
C ARG A 120 -7.26 17.56 10.68
N SER A 121 -6.99 16.64 9.75
CA SER A 121 -6.92 16.94 8.31
C SER A 121 -8.19 17.55 7.77
N ASN A 122 -9.35 17.05 8.17
CA ASN A 122 -10.63 17.62 7.75
C ASN A 122 -10.75 19.08 8.20
N GLN A 123 -10.37 19.36 9.44
CA GLN A 123 -10.40 20.72 10.00
C GLN A 123 -9.33 21.63 9.36
N PHE A 124 -8.14 21.10 9.09
CA PHE A 124 -7.08 21.82 8.39
C PHE A 124 -7.50 22.18 6.96
N ILE A 125 -8.03 21.22 6.20
CA ILE A 125 -8.51 21.44 4.83
C ILE A 125 -9.65 22.45 4.83
N ALA A 126 -10.62 22.32 5.73
CA ALA A 126 -11.72 23.27 5.87
C ALA A 126 -11.21 24.70 6.13
N ASN A 127 -10.34 24.86 7.13
CA ASN A 127 -9.74 26.16 7.47
C ASN A 127 -8.89 26.73 6.32
N PHE A 128 -8.20 25.86 5.57
CA PHE A 128 -7.38 26.27 4.44
C PHE A 128 -8.25 26.79 3.28
N ILE A 129 -9.34 26.09 2.95
CA ILE A 129 -10.32 26.52 1.93
C ILE A 129 -10.97 27.84 2.34
N GLU A 130 -11.37 27.98 3.61
CA GLU A 130 -11.96 29.22 4.13
C GLU A 130 -11.01 30.41 3.94
N LYS A 131 -9.73 30.26 4.31
CA LYS A 131 -8.70 31.28 4.11
C LYS A 131 -8.52 31.65 2.63
N LEU A 132 -8.55 30.67 1.72
CA LEU A 132 -8.46 30.91 0.28
C LEU A 132 -9.65 31.73 -0.24
N VAL A 133 -10.87 31.36 0.18
CA VAL A 133 -12.09 32.08 -0.22
C VAL A 133 -12.05 33.53 0.25
N LEU A 134 -11.69 33.76 1.52
CA LEU A 134 -11.58 35.11 2.09
C LEU A 134 -10.53 35.96 1.36
N LYS A 135 -9.38 35.37 1.01
CA LYS A 135 -8.35 36.06 0.23
C LYS A 135 -8.86 36.51 -1.13
N VAL A 136 -9.48 35.60 -1.89
CA VAL A 136 -10.04 35.91 -3.21
C VAL A 136 -11.13 36.99 -3.14
N GLN A 137 -11.97 36.98 -2.11
CA GLN A 137 -12.99 38.01 -1.92
C GLN A 137 -12.40 39.38 -1.59
N ASN A 138 -11.35 39.44 -0.76
CA ASN A 138 -10.68 40.68 -0.41
C ASN A 138 -9.90 41.28 -1.59
N ASP A 139 -9.26 40.43 -2.39
CA ASP A 139 -8.53 40.84 -3.60
C ASP A 139 -9.51 41.42 -4.65
N LYS A 140 -10.70 40.82 -4.81
CA LYS A 140 -11.75 41.38 -5.71
C LYS A 140 -12.28 42.74 -5.26
N LYS A 141 -12.33 43.02 -3.95
CA LYS A 141 -12.75 44.33 -3.43
C LYS A 141 -11.74 45.45 -3.71
N HIS A 142 -10.46 45.13 -3.90
CA HIS A 142 -9.41 46.11 -4.17
C HIS A 142 -9.24 46.47 -5.66
N ILE A 143 -9.88 45.72 -6.58
CA ILE A 143 -9.77 45.94 -8.03
C ILE A 143 -11.00 46.71 -8.58
N GLY A 144 -12.06 46.86 -7.77
CA GLY A 144 -13.32 47.52 -8.16
C GLY A 144 -13.62 48.84 -7.44
N GLY A 145 -12.63 49.47 -6.81
CA GLY A 145 -12.74 50.76 -6.12
C GLY A 145 -11.95 51.86 -6.81
#